data_AF-A0A964BFT8-F1
#
_entry.id   AF-A0A964BFT8-F1
#
_cell.length_a   1.000
_cell.length_b   1.000
_cell.length_c   1.000
_cell.angle_alpha   90.00
_cell.angle_beta   90.00
_cell.angle_gamma   90.00
#
_symmetry.space_group_name_H-M   'P 1'
#
loop_
_entity.id
_entity.type
_entity.pdbx_description
1 polymer ?
#
loop_
_entity_poly.entity_id
_entity_poly.type
_entity_poly.pdbx_seq_one_letter_code
_entity_poly.pdbx_strand_id
1 'polypeptide(L)'
;MGAVDRTDPTTCAVCAREATGLGVCPRDRRGSAIQWVCDDPECIEIAQAAYDMKQDRFTRLESLAAGGGGAEAIEFLQQIGKSDIYQMNETEWFEFCRRFVAGYRKDLKRLVKEEAPF
;
A
#
# COMPACT_ATOMS: atom_id res chain seq x y z
N MET A 1 26.31 12.40 9.74
CA MET A 1 25.64 11.14 10.17
C MET A 1 25.53 10.27 8.94
N GLY A 2 26.26 9.15 8.90
CA GLY A 2 26.17 8.18 7.81
C GLY A 2 24.81 7.49 7.82
N ALA A 3 24.30 7.10 6.65
CA ALA A 3 23.09 6.29 6.57
C ALA A 3 23.31 4.95 7.28
N VAL A 4 22.38 4.56 8.14
CA VAL A 4 22.40 3.24 8.80
C VAL A 4 22.11 2.18 7.75
N ASP A 5 23.03 1.23 7.58
CA ASP A 5 22.79 0.05 6.76
C ASP A 5 21.81 -0.86 7.50
N ARG A 6 20.55 -0.85 7.05
CA ARG A 6 19.45 -1.64 7.65
C ARG A 6 19.47 -3.11 7.26
N THR A 7 20.51 -3.55 6.53
CA THR A 7 20.74 -4.95 6.22
C THR A 7 21.84 -5.57 7.10
N ASP A 8 22.51 -4.75 7.91
CA ASP A 8 23.52 -5.20 8.88
C ASP A 8 22.88 -6.14 9.92
N PRO A 9 23.38 -7.38 10.07
CA PRO A 9 22.88 -8.33 11.06
C PRO A 9 23.08 -7.93 12.52
N THR A 10 23.89 -6.90 12.78
CA THR A 10 24.16 -6.38 14.12
C THR A 10 23.23 -5.23 14.51
N THR A 11 22.47 -4.67 13.56
CA THR A 11 21.66 -3.47 13.78
C THR A 11 20.17 -3.77 13.52
N CYS A 12 19.33 -3.45 14.50
CA CYS A 12 17.88 -3.52 14.37
C CYS A 12 17.41 -2.56 13.27
N ALA A 13 16.73 -3.10 12.26
CA ALA A 13 16.26 -2.33 11.11
C ALA A 13 15.16 -1.31 11.45
N VAL A 14 14.54 -1.42 12.62
CA VAL A 14 13.49 -0.53 13.11
C VAL A 14 14.05 0.58 14.00
N CYS A 15 14.68 0.21 15.12
CA CYS A 15 15.11 1.17 16.15
C CYS A 15 16.61 1.49 16.16
N ALA A 16 17.39 0.86 15.27
CA ALA A 16 18.85 1.01 15.15
C ALA A 16 19.66 0.63 16.42
N ARG A 17 19.05 -0.07 17.38
CA ARG A 17 19.77 -0.74 18.49
C ARG A 17 20.43 -2.03 18.02
N GLU A 18 21.17 -2.71 18.90
CA GLU A 18 21.73 -4.03 18.60
C GLU A 18 20.62 -5.04 18.27
N ALA A 19 20.78 -5.76 17.16
CA ALA A 19 19.88 -6.85 16.79
C ALA A 19 20.20 -8.10 17.62
N THR A 20 19.16 -8.85 17.99
CA THR A 20 19.30 -10.05 18.84
C THR A 20 19.39 -11.34 18.02
N GLY A 21 19.58 -11.23 16.70
CA GLY A 21 19.64 -12.36 15.77
C GLY A 21 18.27 -12.83 15.27
N LEU A 22 17.19 -12.08 15.53
CA LEU A 22 15.88 -12.34 14.95
C LEU A 22 15.82 -11.79 13.52
N GLY A 23 15.76 -12.70 12.54
CA GLY A 23 15.62 -12.36 11.13
C GLY A 23 14.16 -12.43 10.67
N VAL A 24 13.63 -11.32 10.15
CA VAL A 24 12.31 -11.27 9.51
C VAL A 24 12.48 -11.37 8.00
N CYS A 25 11.81 -12.35 7.38
CA CYS A 25 11.77 -12.57 5.94
C CYS A 25 10.41 -13.18 5.54
N PRO A 26 9.69 -12.63 4.55
CA PRO A 26 8.41 -13.19 4.11
C PRO A 26 8.57 -14.58 3.48
N ARG A 27 7.65 -15.50 3.79
CA ARG A 27 7.68 -16.89 3.29
C ARG A 27 7.59 -17.00 1.76
N ASP A 28 6.93 -16.05 1.12
CA ASP A 28 6.66 -16.02 -0.33
C ASP A 28 7.73 -15.25 -1.13
N ARG A 29 8.67 -14.57 -0.46
CA ARG A 29 9.79 -13.86 -1.11
C ARG A 29 11.16 -14.44 -0.70
N ARG A 30 11.31 -15.76 -0.81
CA ARG A 30 12.60 -16.45 -0.60
C ARG A 30 13.69 -15.79 -1.46
N GLY A 31 14.71 -15.23 -0.81
CA GLY A 31 15.80 -14.49 -1.46
C GLY A 31 15.77 -12.97 -1.26
N SER A 32 14.72 -12.42 -0.64
CA SER A 32 14.75 -11.02 -0.17
C SER A 32 15.79 -10.84 0.93
N ALA A 33 16.33 -9.63 1.05
CA ALA A 33 17.18 -9.26 2.18
C ALA A 33 16.48 -9.62 3.51
N ILE A 34 17.22 -10.00 4.54
CA ILE A 34 16.66 -10.26 5.87
C ILE A 34 16.66 -8.92 6.61
N GLN A 35 15.56 -8.51 7.24
CA GLN A 35 15.60 -7.42 8.23
C GLN A 35 15.89 -8.05 9.58
N TRP A 36 16.98 -7.63 10.19
CA TRP A 36 17.37 -8.06 11.52
C TRP A 36 16.75 -7.12 12.55
N VAL A 37 16.18 -7.67 13.62
CA VAL A 37 15.50 -6.88 14.66
C VAL A 37 16.03 -7.24 16.05
N CYS A 38 15.83 -6.33 17.01
CA CYS A 38 16.02 -6.60 18.43
C CYS A 38 14.87 -7.47 18.99
N ASP A 39 14.93 -7.79 20.27
CA ASP A 39 13.93 -8.59 21.00
C ASP A 39 12.69 -7.79 21.44
N ASP A 40 12.58 -6.54 21.04
CA ASP A 40 11.43 -5.68 21.30
C ASP A 40 10.22 -6.14 20.45
N PRO A 41 9.09 -6.56 21.06
CA PRO A 41 7.90 -7.00 20.34
C PRO A 41 7.39 -5.98 19.32
N GLU A 42 7.50 -4.69 19.60
CA GLU A 42 7.04 -3.63 18.69
C GLU A 42 7.93 -3.57 17.43
N CYS A 43 9.25 -3.73 17.59
CA CYS A 43 10.16 -3.79 16.45
C CYS A 43 9.93 -5.02 15.57
N ILE A 44 9.57 -6.15 16.17
CA ILE A 44 9.24 -7.38 15.44
C ILE A 44 7.95 -7.18 14.63
N GLU A 45 6.90 -6.64 15.25
CA GLU A 45 5.61 -6.38 14.60
C GLU A 45 5.74 -5.38 13.45
N ILE A 46 6.46 -4.27 13.66
CA ILE A 46 6.74 -3.27 12.62
C ILE A 46 7.50 -3.88 11.44
N ALA A 47 8.54 -4.68 11.72
CA ALA A 47 9.32 -5.32 10.65
C ALA A 47 8.49 -6.35 9.86
N GLN A 48 7.62 -7.11 10.52
CA GLN A 48 6.68 -8.02 9.86
C GLN A 48 5.68 -7.26 8.98
N ALA A 49 5.05 -6.22 9.51
CA ALA A 49 4.10 -5.39 8.78
C ALA A 49 4.73 -4.70 7.56
N ALA A 50 5.95 -4.17 7.70
CA ALA A 50 6.69 -3.55 6.60
C ALA A 50 7.03 -4.55 5.48
N TYR A 51 7.34 -5.80 5.82
CA TYR A 51 7.65 -6.85 4.85
C TYR A 51 6.42 -7.45 4.17
N ASP A 52 5.35 -7.67 4.94
CA ASP A 52 4.08 -8.22 4.46
C ASP A 52 3.23 -7.19 3.72
N MET A 53 3.68 -5.94 3.63
CA MET A 53 3.09 -4.92 2.77
C MET A 53 3.26 -5.31 1.29
N LYS A 54 2.29 -6.08 0.77
CA LYS A 54 2.20 -6.49 -0.64
C LYS A 54 1.84 -5.28 -1.51
N GLN A 55 2.86 -4.57 -1.99
CA GLN A 55 2.71 -3.44 -2.92
C GLN A 55 1.94 -3.82 -4.22
N ASP A 56 1.83 -5.11 -4.55
CA ASP A 56 1.24 -5.64 -5.78
C ASP A 56 -0.20 -6.17 -5.62
N ARG A 57 -0.77 -6.21 -4.41
CA ARG A 57 -2.11 -6.77 -4.18
C ARG A 57 -2.94 -5.90 -3.25
N PHE A 58 -4.10 -5.49 -3.74
CA PHE A 58 -5.11 -4.88 -2.90
C PHE A 58 -5.63 -5.87 -1.84
N THR A 59 -5.77 -5.38 -0.63
CA THR A 59 -6.58 -6.03 0.41
C THR A 59 -8.04 -6.12 -0.02
N ARG A 60 -8.90 -6.82 0.75
CA ARG A 60 -10.34 -6.92 0.45
C ARG A 60 -10.99 -5.53 0.35
N LEU A 61 -10.73 -4.65 1.32
CA LEU A 61 -11.33 -3.32 1.35
C LEU A 61 -10.84 -2.44 0.21
N GLU A 62 -9.54 -2.51 -0.12
CA GLU A 62 -8.99 -1.79 -1.26
C GLU A 62 -9.56 -2.31 -2.59
N SER A 63 -9.78 -3.62 -2.71
CA SER A 63 -10.43 -4.22 -3.89
C SER A 63 -11.87 -3.72 -4.05
N LEU A 64 -12.63 -3.60 -2.95
CA LEU A 64 -13.98 -3.04 -2.97
C LEU A 64 -13.97 -1.54 -3.30
N ALA A 65 -13.06 -0.79 -2.68
CA ALA A 65 -12.90 0.64 -2.91
C ALA A 65 -12.50 0.98 -4.36
N ALA A 66 -11.77 0.09 -5.04
CA ALA A 66 -11.47 0.24 -6.46
C ALA A 66 -12.74 0.31 -7.32
N GLY A 67 -13.82 -0.36 -6.91
CA GLY A 67 -15.15 -0.23 -7.53
C GLY A 67 -15.71 1.19 -7.42
N GLY A 68 -15.57 1.84 -6.26
CA GLY A 68 -15.96 3.24 -6.06
C GLY A 68 -15.15 4.21 -6.91
N GLY A 69 -13.85 3.95 -7.10
CA GLY A 69 -13.03 4.66 -8.07
C GLY A 69 -13.53 4.50 -9.51
N GLY A 70 -13.86 3.27 -9.91
CA GLY A 70 -14.43 2.98 -11.22
C GLY A 70 -15.75 3.72 -11.49
N ALA A 71 -16.64 3.79 -10.50
CA ALA A 71 -17.93 4.47 -10.62
C ALA A 71 -17.77 5.97 -10.93
N GLU A 72 -16.93 6.67 -10.17
CA GLU A 72 -16.66 8.12 -10.37
C GLU A 72 -15.95 8.39 -11.72
N ALA A 73 -15.10 7.46 -12.16
CA ALA A 73 -14.41 7.54 -13.45
C ALA A 73 -15.38 7.30 -14.63
N ILE A 74 -16.33 6.36 -14.51
CA ILE A 74 -17.38 6.13 -15.51
C ILE A 74 -18.36 7.30 -15.57
N GLU A 75 -18.70 7.92 -14.44
CA GLU A 75 -19.55 9.12 -14.43
C GLU A 75 -18.89 10.25 -15.23
N PHE A 76 -17.58 10.43 -15.09
CA PHE A 76 -16.83 11.39 -15.90
C PHE A 76 -16.89 11.05 -17.41
N LEU A 77 -16.74 9.79 -17.79
CA LEU A 77 -16.89 9.34 -19.18
C LEU A 77 -18.28 9.70 -19.75
N GLN A 78 -19.34 9.48 -18.97
CA GLN A 78 -20.69 9.87 -19.34
C GLN A 78 -20.84 11.39 -19.49
N GLN A 79 -20.25 12.19 -18.59
CA GLN A 79 -20.27 13.66 -18.65
C GLN A 79 -19.62 14.20 -19.92
N ILE A 80 -18.52 13.59 -20.39
CA ILE A 80 -17.84 14.00 -21.62
C ILE A 80 -18.38 13.29 -22.88
N GLY A 81 -19.41 12.44 -22.73
CA GLY A 81 -20.03 11.71 -23.83
C GLY A 81 -19.14 10.65 -24.47
N LYS A 82 -18.15 10.12 -23.75
CA LYS A 82 -17.23 9.07 -24.25
C LYS A 82 -17.51 7.74 -23.56
N SER A 83 -17.28 6.65 -24.29
CA SER A 83 -17.34 5.28 -23.75
C SER A 83 -16.07 4.48 -24.06
N ASP A 84 -15.29 4.94 -25.03
CA ASP A 84 -14.00 4.38 -25.40
C ASP A 84 -12.87 5.26 -24.86
N ILE A 85 -12.03 4.69 -24.01
CA ILE A 85 -10.91 5.38 -23.39
C ILE A 85 -9.84 5.82 -24.40
N TYR A 86 -9.74 5.15 -25.55
CA TYR A 86 -8.78 5.51 -26.60
C TYR A 86 -9.17 6.79 -27.35
N GLN A 87 -10.38 7.29 -27.16
CA GLN A 87 -10.84 8.56 -27.72
C GLN A 87 -10.53 9.76 -26.82
N MET A 88 -9.97 9.53 -25.63
CA MET A 88 -9.61 10.61 -24.71
C MET A 88 -8.34 11.33 -25.18
N ASN A 89 -8.33 12.65 -25.04
CA ASN A 89 -7.09 13.43 -25.07
C ASN A 89 -6.37 13.34 -23.71
N GLU A 90 -5.15 13.87 -23.65
CA GLU A 90 -4.30 13.81 -22.47
C GLU A 90 -4.95 14.43 -21.22
N THR A 91 -5.62 15.57 -21.36
CA THR A 91 -6.31 16.24 -20.24
C THR A 91 -7.46 15.41 -19.70
N GLU A 92 -8.27 14.82 -20.59
CA GLU A 92 -9.38 13.94 -20.21
C GLU A 92 -8.87 12.67 -19.53
N TRP A 93 -7.77 12.10 -20.02
CA TRP A 93 -7.13 10.93 -19.41
C TRP A 93 -6.66 11.22 -17.97
N PHE A 94 -6.01 12.36 -17.74
CA PHE A 94 -5.57 12.73 -16.41
C PHE A 94 -6.73 13.05 -15.47
N GLU A 95 -7.79 13.68 -15.96
CA GLU A 95 -9.00 13.92 -15.18
C GLU A 95 -9.70 12.60 -14.80
N PHE A 96 -9.78 11.65 -15.74
CA PHE A 96 -10.29 10.30 -15.48
C PHE A 96 -9.50 9.62 -14.35
N CYS A 97 -8.17 9.60 -14.44
CA CYS A 97 -7.30 9.02 -13.40
C CYS A 97 -7.50 9.72 -12.04
N ARG A 98 -7.60 11.05 -12.04
CA ARG A 98 -7.83 11.85 -10.83
C ARG A 98 -9.14 11.47 -10.16
N ARG A 99 -10.23 11.35 -10.93
CA ARG A 99 -11.57 10.95 -10.44
C ARG A 99 -11.56 9.53 -9.89
N PHE A 100 -10.90 8.60 -10.59
CA PHE A 100 -10.73 7.23 -10.13
C PHE A 100 -10.07 7.18 -8.74
N VAL A 101 -8.94 7.86 -8.56
CA VAL A 101 -8.22 7.88 -7.27
C VAL A 101 -9.05 8.58 -6.18
N ALA A 102 -9.78 9.64 -6.52
CA ALA A 102 -10.66 10.33 -5.58
C ALA A 102 -11.80 9.43 -5.08
N GLY A 103 -12.48 8.73 -6.00
CA GLY A 103 -13.53 7.76 -5.69
C GLY A 103 -13.02 6.61 -4.84
N TYR A 104 -11.87 6.04 -5.21
CA TYR A 104 -11.21 5.00 -4.42
C TYR A 104 -10.97 5.44 -2.97
N ARG A 105 -10.36 6.61 -2.76
CA ARG A 105 -10.06 7.11 -1.40
C ARG A 105 -11.32 7.38 -0.59
N LYS A 106 -12.36 7.91 -1.23
CA LYS A 106 -13.66 8.20 -0.60
C LYS A 106 -14.30 6.91 -0.10
N ASP A 107 -14.37 5.88 -0.96
CA ASP A 107 -14.98 4.61 -0.60
C ASP A 107 -14.14 3.79 0.38
N LEU A 108 -12.82 3.82 0.27
CA LEU A 108 -11.95 3.15 1.26
C LEU A 108 -12.20 3.71 2.67
N LYS A 109 -12.28 5.02 2.82
CA LYS A 109 -12.60 5.66 4.11
C LYS A 109 -13.98 5.26 4.62
N ARG A 110 -14.97 5.18 3.74
CA ARG A 110 -16.34 4.75 4.08
C ARG A 110 -16.34 3.30 4.58
N LEU A 111 -15.74 2.38 3.82
CA LEU A 111 -15.70 0.96 4.14
C LEU A 111 -14.92 0.67 5.44
N VAL A 112 -13.78 1.33 5.64
CA VAL A 112 -13.02 1.21 6.90
C VAL A 112 -13.86 1.69 8.08
N LYS A 113 -14.63 2.77 7.93
CA LYS A 113 -15.51 3.27 8.98
C LYS A 113 -16.68 2.32 9.27
N GLU A 114 -17.25 1.68 8.25
CA GLU A 114 -18.34 0.70 8.41
C GLU A 114 -17.88 -0.58 9.10
N GLU A 115 -16.61 -0.95 8.97
CA GLU A 115 -16.03 -2.15 9.62
C GLU A 115 -15.32 -1.86 10.94
N ALA A 116 -15.11 -0.60 11.30
CA ALA A 116 -14.49 -0.22 12.56
C ALA A 116 -15.44 -0.52 13.74
N PRO A 117 -14.97 -1.17 14.80
CA PRO A 117 -15.80 -1.55 15.95
C PRO A 117 -16.11 -0.38 16.92
N PHE A 118 -15.98 0.88 16.48
CA PHE A 118 -16.22 2.07 17.29
C PHE A 118 -16.78 3.24 16.46
#